data_AF-A0A8J7VEN1-F1
#
_entry.id   AF-A0A8J7VEN1-F1
#
_cell.length_a   1.000
_cell.length_b   1.000
_cell.length_c   1.000
_cell.angle_alpha   90.00
_cell.angle_beta   90.00
_cell.angle_gamma   90.00
#
_symmetry.space_group_name_H-M   'P 1'
#
loop_
_entity.id
_entity.type
_entity.pdbx_description
1 polymer ?
#
loop_
_entity_poly.entity_id
_entity_poly.type
_entity_poly.pdbx_seq_one_letter_code
_entity_poly.pdbx_strand_id
1 'polypeptide(L)'
;GGETIPFYLRDDTGAVLVRPDGAKLELQTLYSETARRGHALYYAKGPPHAVAHSDHVRRFVEQGIALHTPLYVVGQARERSDVVAPEIAASKNAECFLISTRDEDRVTRGYGIGSWCTWALGLIAAGAAGYFAGAALGMPDPRAPIALALSAFVFLWAILWVWMVYNSLVALRERVRQGGSLVDVQLKRRHDLIPNLAATLSGYGAHEQTLQTALAALRAQAAATPAGATGPDFHALAGTLRVVVERYPNLKAHEGFSRLHRELVDTEHRIALARAYYNDIATHFATRLERVPDRFVARLGAMRPAPLLAAADFERAAVPVHFSSET
;
A
#
# COMPACT_ATOMS: atom_id res chain seq x y z
N GLY A 1 29.08 11.14 -3.05
CA GLY A 1 27.83 11.51 -3.74
C GLY A 1 26.99 10.27 -3.86
N GLY A 2 25.81 10.28 -3.27
CA GLY A 2 24.94 9.11 -3.12
C GLY A 2 24.34 9.01 -1.73
N GLU A 3 24.02 10.13 -1.09
CA GLU A 3 23.29 10.10 0.17
C GLU A 3 21.83 9.78 -0.12
N THR A 4 21.37 8.68 0.47
CA THR A 4 19.99 8.24 0.41
C THR A 4 19.31 8.75 1.68
N ILE A 5 18.50 9.79 1.55
CA ILE A 5 17.85 10.42 2.70
C ILE A 5 16.37 10.00 2.73
N PRO A 6 15.81 9.64 3.89
CA PRO A 6 14.37 9.43 4.03
C PRO A 6 13.60 10.69 3.67
N PHE A 7 12.50 10.54 2.92
CA PHE A 7 11.66 11.66 2.51
C PHE A 7 10.18 11.33 2.67
N TYR A 8 9.35 12.37 2.76
CA TYR A 8 7.90 12.21 2.81
C TYR A 8 7.32 12.31 1.40
N LEU A 9 6.50 11.34 1.05
CA LEU A 9 5.65 11.39 -0.14
C LEU A 9 4.25 11.80 0.29
N ARG A 10 3.68 12.80 -0.37
CA ARG A 10 2.34 13.31 -0.08
C ARG A 10 1.44 13.06 -1.28
N ASP A 11 0.28 12.47 -1.01
CA ASP A 11 -0.80 12.30 -1.98
C ASP A 11 -2.10 12.92 -1.43
N ASP A 12 -3.21 12.70 -2.13
CA ASP A 12 -4.53 13.18 -1.73
C ASP A 12 -5.06 12.49 -0.45
N THR A 13 -4.46 11.36 -0.07
CA THR A 13 -4.88 10.52 1.05
C THR A 13 -4.07 10.78 2.33
N GLY A 14 -2.85 11.31 2.22
CA GLY A 14 -2.00 11.64 3.36
C GLY A 14 -0.52 11.81 3.01
N ALA A 15 0.32 11.66 4.04
CA ALA A 15 1.77 11.67 3.89
C ALA A 15 2.35 10.35 4.40
N VAL A 16 3.27 9.77 3.64
CA VAL A 16 3.93 8.49 3.93
C VAL A 16 5.43 8.71 3.95
N LEU A 17 6.11 8.16 4.95
CA LEU A 17 7.57 8.20 5.00
C LEU A 17 8.15 7.11 4.09
N VAL A 18 9.07 7.47 3.20
CA VAL A 18 9.77 6.52 2.33
C VAL A 18 11.23 6.43 2.76
N ARG A 19 11.70 5.21 3.03
CA ARG A 19 13.10 4.89 3.29
C ARG A 19 13.70 4.29 2.02
N PRO A 20 14.51 5.04 1.24
CA PRO A 20 14.93 4.61 -0.08
C PRO A 20 16.04 3.54 -0.06
N ASP A 21 16.54 3.17 1.11
CA ASP A 21 17.56 2.15 1.28
C ASP A 21 17.11 0.82 0.70
N GLY A 22 17.88 0.28 -0.25
CA GLY A 22 17.57 -0.98 -0.93
C GLY A 22 16.51 -0.87 -2.03
N ALA A 23 16.03 0.32 -2.36
CA ALA A 23 15.16 0.53 -3.53
C ALA A 23 15.96 0.47 -4.83
N LYS A 24 15.34 -0.11 -5.87
CA LYS A 24 15.76 0.15 -7.24
C LYS A 24 15.34 1.59 -7.60
N LEU A 25 16.31 2.45 -7.91
CA LEU A 25 16.07 3.86 -8.20
C LEU A 25 16.06 4.12 -9.71
N GLU A 26 14.95 4.60 -10.24
CA GLU A 26 14.83 5.14 -11.60
C GLU A 26 14.77 6.67 -11.55
N LEU A 27 15.94 7.26 -11.42
CA LEU A 27 16.11 8.69 -11.22
C LEU A 27 16.17 9.46 -12.55
N GLN A 28 15.72 10.71 -12.52
CA GLN A 28 15.89 11.62 -13.63
C GLN A 28 17.35 12.06 -13.68
N THR A 29 17.89 12.18 -14.89
CA THR A 29 19.20 12.81 -15.09
C THR A 29 19.03 14.32 -14.98
N LEU A 30 19.51 14.89 -13.87
CA LEU A 30 19.46 16.33 -13.59
C LEU A 30 20.56 17.08 -14.33
N TYR A 31 21.71 16.43 -14.49
CA TYR A 31 22.86 16.99 -15.18
C TYR A 31 23.53 15.90 -16.01
N SER A 32 23.84 16.20 -17.27
CA SER A 32 24.74 15.36 -18.05
C SER A 32 25.59 16.24 -18.95
N GLU A 33 26.89 16.23 -18.72
CA GLU A 33 27.83 16.99 -19.53
C GLU A 33 29.05 16.14 -19.88
N THR A 34 29.58 16.36 -21.10
CA THR A 34 30.79 15.69 -21.57
C THR A 34 31.94 16.69 -21.55
N ALA A 35 32.88 16.47 -20.64
CA ALA A 35 34.05 17.30 -20.44
C ALA A 35 35.27 16.73 -21.18
N ARG A 36 36.00 17.62 -21.86
CA ARG A 36 37.33 17.35 -22.43
C ARG A 36 38.40 18.11 -21.63
N ARG A 37 39.69 17.92 -21.93
CA ARG A 37 40.82 18.54 -21.19
C ARG A 37 40.74 20.06 -20.99
N GLY A 38 40.04 20.80 -21.86
CA GLY A 38 39.83 22.24 -21.72
C GLY A 38 38.65 22.65 -20.82
N HIS A 39 37.84 21.70 -20.34
CA HIS A 39 36.64 21.96 -19.56
C HIS A 39 36.97 21.99 -18.05
N ALA A 40 36.44 22.97 -17.32
CA ALA A 40 36.74 23.18 -15.89
C ALA A 40 36.50 21.91 -15.04
N LEU A 41 35.45 21.15 -15.36
CA LEU A 41 35.09 19.91 -14.64
C LEU A 41 36.06 18.75 -14.86
N TYR A 42 36.83 18.77 -15.96
CA TYR A 42 37.70 17.65 -16.32
C TYR A 42 38.70 17.35 -15.22
N TYR A 43 39.37 18.38 -14.67
CA TYR A 43 40.32 18.23 -13.57
C TYR A 43 39.69 18.41 -12.18
N ALA A 44 38.61 19.18 -12.06
CA ALA A 44 38.00 19.48 -10.77
C ALA A 44 37.26 18.28 -10.13
N LYS A 45 36.63 17.42 -10.93
CA LYS A 45 35.81 16.29 -10.46
C LYS A 45 36.25 14.92 -10.98
N GLY A 46 37.36 14.88 -11.72
CA GLY A 46 37.89 13.63 -12.25
C GLY A 46 38.80 12.88 -11.26
N PRO A 47 39.17 11.62 -11.56
CA PRO A 47 40.08 10.85 -10.73
C PRO A 47 41.44 11.58 -10.58
N PRO A 48 42.09 11.49 -9.39
CA PRO A 48 43.31 12.22 -9.07
C PRO A 48 44.55 11.73 -9.84
N HIS A 49 44.44 10.59 -10.53
CA HIS A 49 45.54 9.96 -11.26
C HIS A 49 45.24 9.86 -12.76
N ALA A 50 46.29 9.78 -13.57
CA ALA A 50 46.16 9.54 -15.00
C ALA A 50 45.67 8.12 -15.27
N VAL A 51 44.67 7.99 -16.15
CA VAL A 51 44.16 6.69 -16.61
C VAL A 51 44.89 6.35 -17.91
N ALA A 52 45.61 5.22 -17.92
CA ALA A 52 46.32 4.75 -19.11
C ALA A 52 45.33 4.47 -20.26
N HIS A 53 45.73 4.78 -21.50
CA HIS A 53 44.92 4.59 -22.72
C HIS A 53 43.56 5.32 -22.72
N SER A 54 43.44 6.43 -21.98
CA SER A 54 42.24 7.27 -22.02
C SER A 54 42.17 8.12 -23.29
N ASP A 55 40.97 8.23 -23.86
CA ASP A 55 40.59 9.15 -24.95
C ASP A 55 40.45 10.62 -24.51
N HIS A 56 40.67 10.89 -23.22
CA HIS A 56 40.53 12.21 -22.60
C HIS A 56 39.16 12.85 -22.72
N VAL A 57 38.12 12.02 -22.80
CA VAL A 57 36.72 12.43 -22.72
C VAL A 57 36.14 11.89 -21.43
N ARG A 58 35.47 12.74 -20.65
CA ARG A 58 34.81 12.37 -19.40
C ARG A 58 33.35 12.75 -19.46
N ARG A 59 32.46 11.82 -19.14
CA ARG A 59 31.03 12.11 -19.01
C ARG A 59 30.68 12.22 -17.53
N PHE A 60 30.19 13.39 -17.14
CA PHE A 60 29.63 13.62 -15.82
C PHE A 60 28.12 13.49 -15.92
N VAL A 61 27.53 12.69 -15.03
CA VAL A 61 26.09 12.49 -14.94
C VAL A 61 25.70 12.64 -13.48
N GLU A 62 24.74 13.51 -13.21
CA GLU A 62 24.08 13.62 -11.93
C GLU A 62 22.64 13.16 -12.09
N GLN A 63 22.25 12.22 -11.24
CA GLN A 63 20.91 11.67 -11.19
C GLN A 63 20.33 11.96 -9.82
N GLY A 64 19.08 12.38 -9.77
CA GLY A 64 18.44 12.76 -8.53
C GLY A 64 16.94 12.91 -8.67
N ILE A 65 16.32 13.20 -7.53
CA ILE A 65 14.91 13.55 -7.43
C ILE A 65 14.88 15.04 -7.13
N ALA A 66 14.33 15.84 -8.04
CA ALA A 66 14.12 17.26 -7.78
C ALA A 66 12.94 17.43 -6.80
N LEU A 67 12.95 18.51 -6.01
CA LEU A 67 11.85 18.83 -5.10
C LEU A 67 10.52 18.93 -5.87
N HIS A 68 9.45 18.39 -5.29
CA HIS A 68 8.10 18.38 -5.88
C HIS A 68 7.93 17.60 -7.20
N THR A 69 8.89 16.74 -7.57
CA THR A 69 8.71 15.83 -8.70
C THR A 69 7.68 14.75 -8.33
N PRO A 70 6.69 14.44 -9.19
CA PRO A 70 5.81 13.31 -8.97
C PRO A 70 6.63 12.02 -8.96
N LEU A 71 6.40 11.18 -7.95
CA LEU A 71 7.13 9.94 -7.74
C LEU A 71 6.17 8.78 -7.77
N TYR A 72 6.56 7.74 -8.51
CA TYR A 72 5.92 6.45 -8.44
C TYR A 72 6.74 5.54 -7.52
N VAL A 73 6.16 5.18 -6.37
CA VAL A 73 6.82 4.33 -5.36
C VAL A 73 6.04 3.04 -5.20
N VAL A 74 6.71 1.92 -5.43
CA VAL A 74 6.17 0.58 -5.19
C VAL A 74 7.06 -0.10 -4.18
N GLY A 75 6.51 -0.48 -3.04
CA GLY A 75 7.24 -1.21 -2.01
C GLY A 75 6.29 -1.77 -0.97
N GLN A 76 6.85 -2.51 -0.01
CA GLN A 76 6.06 -3.01 1.11
C GLN A 76 5.80 -1.88 2.10
N ALA A 77 4.52 -1.60 2.35
CA ALA A 77 4.11 -0.75 3.46
C ALA A 77 4.30 -1.51 4.79
N ARG A 78 4.87 -0.82 5.78
CA ARG A 78 4.97 -1.30 7.16
C ARG A 78 4.65 -0.16 8.11
N GLU A 79 4.34 -0.50 9.35
CA GLU A 79 4.16 0.50 10.39
C GLU A 79 5.51 1.03 10.87
N ARG A 80 5.57 2.35 11.16
CA ARG A 80 6.72 2.98 11.80
C ARG A 80 6.92 2.48 13.22
N SER A 81 8.18 2.46 13.66
CA SER A 81 8.54 2.04 15.03
C SER A 81 8.27 3.12 16.08
N ASP A 82 8.20 4.39 15.68
CA ASP A 82 8.09 5.56 16.54
C ASP A 82 6.66 6.10 16.68
N VAL A 83 5.82 5.90 15.66
CA VAL A 83 4.42 6.33 15.66
C VAL A 83 3.57 5.38 14.83
N VAL A 84 2.28 5.31 15.13
CA VAL A 84 1.27 4.60 14.34
C VAL A 84 1.02 5.34 13.03
N ALA A 85 1.96 5.24 12.09
CA ALA A 85 1.88 5.78 10.74
C ALA A 85 2.53 4.82 9.74
N PRO A 86 2.11 4.82 8.47
CA PRO A 86 2.73 4.01 7.44
C PRO A 86 4.12 4.55 7.05
N GLU A 87 5.05 3.63 6.79
CA GLU A 87 6.28 3.87 6.06
C GLU A 87 6.48 2.82 4.97
N ILE A 88 7.16 3.19 3.88
CA ILE A 88 7.58 2.27 2.82
C ILE A 88 9.09 2.05 2.95
N ALA A 89 9.50 0.80 3.08
CA ALA A 89 10.90 0.44 3.22
C ALA A 89 11.19 -0.92 2.57
N ALA A 90 12.47 -1.16 2.27
CA ALA A 90 12.90 -2.46 1.78
C ALA A 90 12.55 -3.58 2.78
N SER A 91 12.07 -4.69 2.23
CA SER A 91 11.77 -5.91 2.96
C SER A 91 12.27 -7.10 2.15
N LYS A 92 12.82 -8.11 2.85
CA LYS A 92 13.31 -9.34 2.21
C LYS A 92 12.19 -10.16 1.55
N ASN A 93 10.94 -9.92 1.96
CA ASN A 93 9.77 -10.63 1.46
C ASN A 93 9.05 -9.88 0.32
N ALA A 94 9.51 -8.67 -0.04
CA ALA A 94 8.90 -7.88 -1.10
C ALA A 94 9.58 -8.21 -2.44
N GLU A 95 8.80 -8.65 -3.43
CA GLU A 95 9.31 -8.99 -4.76
C GLU A 95 9.87 -7.78 -5.52
N CYS A 96 9.42 -6.56 -5.17
CA CYS A 96 9.85 -5.32 -5.81
C CYS A 96 9.84 -4.16 -4.82
N PHE A 97 10.94 -3.41 -4.77
CA PHE A 97 10.98 -2.07 -4.17
C PHE A 97 11.58 -1.10 -5.21
N LEU A 98 10.74 -0.23 -5.76
CA LEU A 98 11.05 0.68 -6.86
C LEU A 98 10.64 2.11 -6.49
N ILE A 99 11.54 3.04 -6.71
CA ILE A 99 11.25 4.48 -6.66
C ILE A 99 11.59 5.03 -8.04
N SER A 100 10.57 5.50 -8.76
CA SER A 100 10.72 6.02 -10.12
C SER A 100 10.21 7.45 -10.22
N THR A 101 10.99 8.26 -10.94
CA THR A 101 10.61 9.62 -11.38
C THR A 101 9.79 9.61 -12.66
N ARG A 102 9.49 8.43 -13.23
CA ARG A 102 8.65 8.28 -14.41
C ARG A 102 7.20 8.13 -13.99
N ASP A 103 6.31 8.91 -14.61
CA ASP A 103 4.87 8.78 -14.42
C ASP A 103 4.38 7.35 -14.69
N GLU A 104 3.46 6.90 -13.83
CA GLU A 104 2.75 5.61 -13.90
C GLU A 104 2.20 5.33 -15.32
N ASP A 105 1.75 6.38 -16.01
CA ASP A 105 1.20 6.36 -17.37
C ASP A 105 2.16 5.90 -18.48
N ARG A 106 3.48 5.98 -18.28
CA ARG A 106 4.44 5.44 -19.26
C ARG A 106 4.75 3.96 -19.01
N VAL A 107 4.62 3.48 -17.78
CA VAL A 107 4.80 2.07 -17.45
C VAL A 107 3.59 1.27 -17.91
N THR A 108 2.37 1.76 -17.70
CA THR A 108 1.13 1.11 -18.13
C THR A 108 0.97 1.07 -19.65
N ARG A 109 1.38 2.12 -20.38
CA ARG A 109 1.36 2.13 -21.87
C ARG A 109 2.27 1.09 -22.51
N GLY A 110 3.38 0.72 -21.86
CA GLY A 110 4.29 -0.32 -22.35
C GLY A 110 3.65 -1.72 -22.40
N TYR A 111 2.82 -2.05 -21.41
CA TYR A 111 2.14 -3.35 -21.33
C TYR A 111 1.02 -3.51 -22.37
N GLY A 112 0.33 -2.42 -22.73
CA GLY A 112 -0.75 -2.44 -23.73
C GLY A 112 -0.24 -2.83 -25.13
N ILE A 113 0.88 -2.25 -25.55
CA ILE A 113 1.48 -2.54 -26.86
C ILE A 113 2.05 -3.96 -26.89
N GLY A 114 2.73 -4.39 -25.82
CA GLY A 114 3.27 -5.75 -25.72
C GLY A 114 2.19 -6.83 -25.77
N SER A 115 1.08 -6.64 -25.05
CA SER A 115 -0.06 -7.57 -25.05
C SER A 115 -0.74 -7.65 -26.43
N TRP A 116 -0.85 -6.53 -27.14
CA TRP A 116 -1.40 -6.53 -28.49
C TRP A 116 -0.50 -7.28 -29.49
N CYS A 117 0.81 -7.09 -29.40
CA CYS A 117 1.78 -7.80 -30.24
C CYS A 117 1.78 -9.32 -30.00
N THR A 118 1.71 -9.77 -28.73
CA THR A 118 1.64 -11.21 -28.42
C THR A 118 0.35 -11.84 -28.92
N TRP A 119 -0.77 -11.10 -28.85
CA TRP A 119 -2.05 -11.56 -29.39
C TRP A 119 -2.02 -11.68 -30.92
N ALA A 120 -1.49 -10.66 -31.61
CA ALA A 120 -1.35 -10.68 -33.07
C ALA A 120 -0.43 -11.82 -33.54
N LEU A 121 0.69 -12.05 -32.85
CA LEU A 121 1.62 -13.13 -33.18
C LEU A 121 0.98 -14.51 -32.94
N GLY A 122 0.19 -14.67 -31.87
CA GLY A 122 -0.55 -15.89 -31.58
C GLY A 122 -1.60 -16.23 -32.65
N LEU A 123 -2.33 -15.23 -33.16
CA LEU A 123 -3.29 -15.42 -34.26
C LEU A 123 -2.61 -15.85 -35.57
N ILE A 124 -1.48 -15.21 -35.91
CA ILE A 124 -0.69 -15.58 -37.09
C ILE A 124 -0.19 -17.02 -36.97
N ALA A 125 0.34 -17.40 -35.80
CA ALA A 125 0.82 -18.75 -35.54
C ALA A 125 -0.31 -19.80 -35.62
N ALA A 126 -1.48 -19.52 -35.05
CA ALA A 126 -2.65 -20.40 -35.13
C ALA A 126 -3.15 -20.58 -36.58
N GLY A 127 -3.19 -19.50 -37.37
CA GLY A 127 -3.54 -19.56 -38.78
C GLY A 127 -2.55 -20.39 -39.60
N ALA A 128 -1.25 -20.20 -39.39
CA ALA A 128 -0.20 -20.99 -40.02
C ALA A 128 -0.30 -22.48 -39.64
N ALA A 129 -0.52 -22.80 -38.37
CA ALA A 129 -0.69 -24.17 -37.89
C ALA A 129 -1.90 -24.85 -38.55
N GLY A 130 -3.04 -24.15 -38.68
CA GLY A 130 -4.21 -24.65 -39.39
C GLY A 130 -3.92 -24.91 -40.88
N TYR A 131 -3.19 -24.02 -41.56
CA TYR A 131 -2.80 -24.21 -42.95
C TYR A 131 -1.92 -25.46 -43.15
N PHE A 132 -0.85 -25.60 -42.35
CA PHE A 132 0.06 -26.75 -42.43
C PHE A 132 -0.63 -28.07 -42.08
N ALA A 133 -1.50 -28.08 -41.06
CA ALA A 133 -2.28 -29.26 -40.70
C ALA A 133 -3.24 -29.69 -41.83
N GLY A 134 -3.90 -28.72 -42.48
CA GLY A 134 -4.75 -28.97 -43.65
C GLY A 134 -4.00 -29.59 -44.81
N ALA A 135 -2.82 -29.04 -45.13
CA ALA A 135 -1.95 -29.55 -46.19
C ALA A 135 -1.44 -30.97 -45.89
N ALA A 136 -1.04 -31.25 -44.64
CA ALA A 136 -0.55 -32.56 -44.22
C ALA A 136 -1.63 -33.65 -44.23
N LEU A 137 -2.87 -33.29 -43.91
CA LEU A 137 -4.02 -34.20 -43.91
C LEU A 137 -4.69 -34.35 -45.28
N GLY A 138 -4.18 -33.68 -46.33
CA GLY A 138 -4.72 -33.76 -47.67
C GLY A 138 -6.16 -33.23 -47.81
N MET A 139 -6.57 -32.29 -46.95
CA MET A 139 -7.92 -31.74 -46.98
C MET A 139 -8.13 -30.88 -48.25
N PRO A 140 -9.25 -31.04 -48.98
CA PRO A 140 -9.48 -30.34 -50.24
C PRO A 140 -9.67 -28.83 -50.08
N ASP A 141 -10.24 -28.39 -48.95
CA ASP A 141 -10.45 -26.98 -48.64
C ASP A 141 -9.45 -26.49 -47.58
N PRO A 142 -8.51 -25.58 -47.92
CA PRO A 142 -7.51 -25.08 -46.98
C PRO A 142 -8.09 -24.15 -45.90
N ARG A 143 -9.33 -23.68 -46.07
CA ARG A 143 -9.99 -22.72 -45.17
C ARG A 143 -10.53 -23.36 -43.89
N ALA A 144 -11.01 -24.59 -43.97
CA ALA A 144 -11.61 -25.31 -42.84
C ALA A 144 -10.62 -25.51 -41.66
N PRO A 145 -9.39 -26.01 -41.87
CA PRO A 145 -8.46 -26.23 -40.76
C PRO A 145 -7.89 -24.93 -40.20
N ILE A 146 -7.78 -23.86 -41.02
CA ILE A 146 -7.43 -22.51 -40.55
C ILE A 146 -8.52 -21.96 -39.61
N ALA A 147 -9.79 -22.04 -40.02
CA ALA A 147 -10.92 -21.56 -39.21
C ALA A 147 -11.02 -22.32 -37.88
N LEU A 148 -10.78 -23.63 -37.89
CA LEU A 148 -10.76 -24.47 -36.69
C LEU A 148 -9.59 -24.13 -35.76
N ALA A 149 -8.39 -23.91 -36.31
CA ALA A 149 -7.22 -23.53 -35.51
C ALA A 149 -7.39 -22.15 -34.85
N LEU A 150 -7.95 -21.18 -35.59
CA LEU A 150 -8.24 -19.85 -35.06
C LEU A 150 -9.34 -19.89 -33.98
N SER A 151 -10.42 -20.65 -34.19
CA SER A 151 -11.49 -20.78 -33.20
C SER A 151 -10.99 -21.46 -31.92
N ALA A 152 -10.17 -22.51 -32.04
CA ALA A 152 -9.54 -23.17 -30.91
C ALA A 152 -8.59 -22.24 -30.13
N PHE A 153 -7.80 -21.42 -30.84
CA PHE A 153 -6.92 -20.43 -30.22
C PHE A 153 -7.71 -19.38 -29.43
N VAL A 154 -8.74 -18.79 -30.03
CA VAL A 154 -9.58 -17.79 -29.37
C VAL A 154 -10.30 -18.39 -28.16
N PHE A 155 -10.78 -19.64 -28.26
CA PHE A 155 -11.43 -20.34 -27.17
C PHE A 155 -10.46 -20.62 -25.99
N LEU A 156 -9.26 -21.14 -26.29
CA LEU A 156 -8.23 -21.39 -25.27
C LEU A 156 -7.81 -20.08 -24.58
N TRP A 157 -7.61 -19.02 -25.36
CA TRP A 157 -7.27 -17.70 -24.84
C TRP A 157 -8.36 -17.16 -23.92
N ALA A 158 -9.64 -17.29 -24.31
CA ALA A 158 -10.77 -16.86 -23.49
C ALA A 158 -10.83 -17.61 -22.15
N ILE A 159 -10.60 -18.94 -22.15
CA ILE A 159 -10.55 -19.75 -20.93
C ILE A 159 -9.41 -19.30 -20.02
N LEU A 160 -8.20 -19.13 -20.57
CA LEU A 160 -7.04 -18.72 -19.79
C LEU A 160 -7.25 -17.33 -19.19
N TRP A 161 -7.84 -16.41 -19.96
CA TRP A 161 -8.19 -15.08 -19.51
C TRP A 161 -9.21 -15.11 -18.36
N VAL A 162 -10.30 -15.88 -18.47
CA VAL A 162 -11.29 -16.05 -17.39
C VAL A 162 -10.62 -16.62 -16.13
N TRP A 163 -9.75 -17.62 -16.29
CA TRP A 163 -9.02 -18.23 -15.17
C TRP A 163 -8.12 -17.23 -14.44
N MET A 164 -7.35 -16.41 -15.17
CA MET A 164 -6.51 -15.36 -14.58
C MET A 164 -7.34 -14.31 -13.84
N VAL A 165 -8.41 -13.80 -14.46
CA VAL A 165 -9.28 -12.79 -13.84
C VAL A 165 -9.94 -13.35 -12.58
N TYR A 166 -10.48 -14.57 -12.64
CA TYR A 166 -11.11 -15.23 -11.50
C TYR A 166 -10.14 -15.36 -10.33
N ASN A 167 -8.92 -15.85 -10.56
CA ASN A 167 -7.90 -15.97 -9.52
C ASN A 167 -7.50 -14.60 -8.94
N SER A 168 -7.42 -13.57 -9.78
CA SER A 168 -7.13 -12.20 -9.31
C SER A 168 -8.24 -11.64 -8.41
N LEU A 169 -9.51 -11.92 -8.73
CA LEU A 169 -10.66 -11.52 -7.92
C LEU A 169 -10.73 -12.30 -6.60
N VAL A 170 -10.41 -13.61 -6.63
CA VAL A 170 -10.31 -14.43 -5.41
C VAL A 170 -9.21 -13.92 -4.50
N ALA A 171 -8.03 -13.60 -5.03
CA ALA A 171 -6.94 -13.01 -4.26
C ALA A 171 -7.35 -11.68 -3.64
N LEU A 172 -8.08 -10.83 -4.38
CA LEU A 172 -8.58 -9.56 -3.86
C LEU A 172 -9.63 -9.74 -2.76
N ARG A 173 -10.55 -10.71 -2.91
CA ARG A 173 -11.52 -11.08 -1.86
C ARG A 173 -10.81 -11.55 -0.58
N GLU A 174 -9.74 -12.33 -0.72
CA GLU A 174 -8.95 -12.78 0.42
C GLU A 174 -8.26 -11.60 1.13
N ARG A 175 -7.76 -10.60 0.38
CA ARG A 175 -7.22 -9.37 0.97
C ARG A 175 -8.27 -8.59 1.77
N VAL A 176 -9.51 -8.51 1.29
CA VAL A 176 -10.63 -7.91 2.05
C VAL A 176 -10.85 -8.68 3.36
N ARG A 177 -10.86 -10.02 3.32
CA ARG A 177 -11.02 -10.87 4.50
C ARG A 177 -9.89 -10.65 5.51
N GLN A 178 -8.65 -10.62 5.03
CA GLN A 178 -7.47 -10.34 5.86
C GLN A 178 -7.55 -8.95 6.52
N GLY A 179 -7.98 -7.92 5.77
CA GLY A 179 -8.24 -6.58 6.30
C GLY A 179 -9.26 -6.60 7.43
N GLY A 180 -10.35 -7.36 7.29
CA GLY A 180 -11.36 -7.53 8.34
C GLY A 180 -10.78 -8.18 9.60
N SER A 181 -10.00 -9.25 9.44
CA SER A 181 -9.33 -9.92 10.57
C SER A 181 -8.34 -9.00 11.30
N LEU A 182 -7.68 -8.06 10.61
CA LEU A 182 -6.82 -7.07 11.26
C LEU A 182 -7.63 -6.15 12.19
N VAL A 183 -8.82 -5.72 11.76
CA VAL A 183 -9.75 -4.93 12.60
C VAL A 183 -10.17 -5.75 13.83
N ASP A 184 -10.57 -7.01 13.65
CA ASP A 184 -11.01 -7.88 14.74
C ASP A 184 -9.93 -8.06 15.82
N VAL A 185 -8.67 -8.22 15.41
CA VAL A 185 -7.54 -8.35 16.33
C VAL A 185 -7.37 -7.09 17.19
N GLN A 186 -7.48 -5.90 16.59
CA GLN A 186 -7.36 -4.65 17.35
C GLN A 186 -8.58 -4.39 18.23
N LEU A 187 -9.79 -4.75 17.79
CA LEU A 187 -11.00 -4.68 18.61
C LEU A 187 -10.91 -5.61 19.83
N LYS A 188 -10.34 -6.81 19.66
CA LYS A 188 -10.06 -7.73 20.76
C LYS A 188 -9.01 -7.14 21.72
N ARG A 189 -7.92 -6.58 21.20
CA ARG A 189 -6.90 -5.91 22.03
C ARG A 189 -7.50 -4.79 22.88
N ARG A 190 -8.38 -3.96 22.29
CA ARG A 190 -9.11 -2.92 23.02
C ARG A 190 -9.96 -3.50 24.14
N HIS A 191 -10.74 -4.55 23.84
CA HIS A 191 -11.56 -5.24 24.83
C HIS A 191 -10.71 -5.78 26.00
N ASP A 192 -9.51 -6.29 25.73
CA ASP A 192 -8.61 -6.85 26.75
C ASP A 192 -7.90 -5.76 27.57
N LEU A 193 -7.67 -4.56 27.00
CA LEU A 193 -7.04 -3.43 27.69
C LEU A 193 -7.99 -2.68 28.63
N ILE A 194 -9.27 -2.57 28.30
CA ILE A 194 -10.25 -1.79 29.08
C ILE A 194 -10.39 -2.28 30.54
N PRO A 195 -10.52 -3.59 30.84
CA PRO A 195 -10.61 -4.08 32.21
C PRO A 195 -9.36 -3.77 33.04
N ASN A 196 -8.18 -3.89 32.43
CA ASN A 196 -6.91 -3.57 33.09
C ASN A 196 -6.83 -2.06 33.41
N LEU A 197 -7.24 -1.20 32.49
CA LEU A 197 -7.33 0.24 32.73
C LEU A 197 -8.33 0.56 33.85
N ALA A 198 -9.51 -0.07 33.84
CA ALA A 198 -10.52 0.08 34.88
C ALA A 198 -10.03 -0.37 36.25
N ALA A 199 -9.27 -1.46 36.34
CA ALA A 199 -8.66 -1.93 37.58
C ALA A 199 -7.66 -0.90 38.14
N THR A 200 -6.78 -0.35 37.30
CA THR A 200 -5.83 0.70 37.74
C THR A 200 -6.53 1.97 38.21
N LEU A 201 -7.57 2.43 37.51
CA LEU A 201 -8.37 3.59 37.92
C LEU A 201 -9.11 3.35 39.25
N SER A 202 -9.60 2.13 39.48
CA SER A 202 -10.31 1.79 40.71
C SER A 202 -9.43 1.91 41.97
N GLY A 203 -8.11 1.69 41.84
CA GLY A 203 -7.16 1.88 42.94
C GLY A 203 -6.94 3.34 43.35
N TYR A 204 -7.20 4.29 42.44
CA TYR A 204 -7.06 5.74 42.69
C TYR A 204 -8.40 6.44 43.01
N GLY A 205 -9.52 5.88 42.53
CA GLY A 205 -10.79 6.58 42.43
C GLY A 205 -11.88 6.26 43.45
N ALA A 206 -11.54 5.64 44.59
CA ALA A 206 -12.57 5.19 45.55
C ALA A 206 -13.47 6.33 46.08
N HIS A 207 -12.97 7.57 46.17
CA HIS A 207 -13.66 8.69 46.81
C HIS A 207 -13.99 9.88 45.88
N GLU A 208 -13.65 9.80 44.59
CA GLU A 208 -13.77 10.92 43.64
C GLU A 208 -14.85 10.64 42.59
N GLN A 209 -15.89 11.49 42.54
CA GLN A 209 -17.03 11.31 41.62
C GLN A 209 -16.59 11.28 40.15
N THR A 210 -15.63 12.12 39.75
CA THR A 210 -15.12 12.19 38.37
C THR A 210 -14.41 10.89 37.95
N LEU A 211 -13.72 10.22 38.89
CA LEU A 211 -13.07 8.95 38.61
C LEU A 211 -14.07 7.80 38.58
N GLN A 212 -15.10 7.85 39.43
CA GLN A 212 -16.18 6.86 39.41
C GLN A 212 -17.02 6.91 38.13
N THR A 213 -17.31 8.11 37.59
CA THR A 213 -18.03 8.23 36.31
C THR A 213 -17.21 7.68 35.14
N ALA A 214 -15.91 7.97 35.08
CA ALA A 214 -15.01 7.40 34.07
C ALA A 214 -14.88 5.87 34.20
N LEU A 215 -14.79 5.36 35.43
CA LEU A 215 -14.76 3.91 35.71
C LEU A 215 -16.06 3.22 35.30
N ALA A 216 -17.22 3.84 35.58
CA ALA A 216 -18.52 3.33 35.16
C ALA A 216 -18.62 3.29 33.63
N ALA A 217 -18.16 4.33 32.94
CA ALA A 217 -18.13 4.38 31.48
C ALA A 217 -17.24 3.28 30.88
N LEU A 218 -16.05 3.05 31.44
CA LEU A 218 -15.16 1.95 31.02
C LEU A 218 -15.81 0.58 31.18
N ARG A 219 -16.46 0.33 32.33
CA ARG A 219 -17.15 -0.94 32.59
C ARG A 219 -18.35 -1.13 31.67
N ALA A 220 -19.11 -0.07 31.42
CA ALA A 220 -20.22 -0.09 30.47
C ALA A 220 -19.72 -0.40 29.05
N GLN A 221 -18.62 0.21 28.62
CA GLN A 221 -18.00 -0.06 27.32
C GLN A 221 -17.55 -1.52 27.19
N ALA A 222 -16.92 -2.08 28.22
CA ALA A 222 -16.50 -3.48 28.24
C ALA A 222 -17.70 -4.44 28.18
N ALA A 223 -18.77 -4.16 28.93
CA ALA A 223 -19.97 -4.98 28.93
C ALA A 223 -20.76 -4.90 27.61
N ALA A 224 -20.77 -3.74 26.97
CA ALA A 224 -21.50 -3.51 25.71
C ALA A 224 -20.77 -4.01 24.46
N THR A 225 -19.47 -4.36 24.57
CA THR A 225 -18.64 -4.73 23.42
C THR A 225 -18.20 -6.19 23.52
N PRO A 226 -18.85 -7.12 22.79
CA PRO A 226 -18.32 -8.46 22.62
C PRO A 226 -16.91 -8.44 22.02
N ALA A 227 -16.08 -9.45 22.33
CA ALA A 227 -14.75 -9.56 21.76
C ALA A 227 -14.80 -9.58 20.21
N GLY A 228 -14.05 -8.67 19.58
CA GLY A 228 -14.01 -8.53 18.12
C GLY A 228 -15.16 -7.72 17.50
N ALA A 229 -16.08 -7.18 18.30
CA ALA A 229 -17.17 -6.33 17.80
C ALA A 229 -16.82 -4.84 17.88
N THR A 230 -17.38 -4.06 16.95
CA THR A 230 -17.16 -2.61 16.82
C THR A 230 -17.59 -1.84 18.08
N GLY A 231 -18.57 -2.36 18.83
CA GLY A 231 -19.05 -1.80 20.09
C GLY A 231 -19.63 -0.38 19.97
N PRO A 232 -20.02 0.25 21.09
CA PRO A 232 -20.34 1.67 21.16
C PRO A 232 -19.12 2.53 20.79
N ASP A 233 -19.36 3.76 20.36
CA ASP A 233 -18.28 4.69 19.99
C ASP A 233 -17.35 4.98 21.18
N PHE A 234 -16.08 4.61 21.03
CA PHE A 234 -15.04 4.79 22.04
C PHE A 234 -14.54 6.24 22.10
N HIS A 235 -14.81 7.07 21.09
CA HIS A 235 -14.34 8.45 21.05
C HIS A 235 -14.82 9.28 22.25
N ALA A 236 -16.09 9.14 22.64
CA ALA A 236 -16.63 9.81 23.83
C ALA A 236 -15.91 9.39 25.12
N LEU A 237 -15.54 8.12 25.22
CA LEU A 237 -14.78 7.58 26.36
C LEU A 237 -13.34 8.09 26.35
N ALA A 238 -12.68 8.13 25.18
CA ALA A 238 -11.34 8.68 25.03
C ALA A 238 -11.27 10.17 25.45
N GLY A 239 -12.27 10.96 25.06
CA GLY A 239 -12.39 12.35 25.50
C GLY A 239 -12.51 12.49 27.02
N THR A 240 -13.33 11.64 27.64
CA THR A 240 -13.50 11.59 29.10
C THR A 240 -12.19 11.20 29.80
N LEU A 241 -11.50 10.17 29.30
CA LEU A 241 -10.21 9.73 29.84
C LEU A 241 -9.15 10.83 29.74
N ARG A 242 -9.08 11.57 28.63
CA ARG A 242 -8.15 12.69 28.46
C ARG A 242 -8.37 13.77 29.53
N VAL A 243 -9.63 14.13 29.80
CA VAL A 243 -9.96 15.09 30.86
C VAL A 243 -9.54 14.57 32.23
N VAL A 244 -9.74 13.28 32.51
CA VAL A 244 -9.28 12.64 33.75
C VAL A 244 -7.76 12.68 33.87
N VAL A 245 -7.01 12.34 32.82
CA VAL A 245 -5.54 12.36 32.85
C VAL A 245 -5.00 13.76 33.14
N GLU A 246 -5.59 14.81 32.55
CA GLU A 246 -5.13 16.19 32.78
C GLU A 246 -5.51 16.71 34.17
N ARG A 247 -6.67 16.29 34.71
CA ARG A 247 -7.12 16.72 36.05
C ARG A 247 -6.36 16.04 37.19
N TYR A 248 -5.78 14.87 36.96
CA TYR A 248 -5.11 14.07 38.00
C TYR A 248 -3.64 13.78 37.65
N PRO A 249 -2.69 14.72 37.94
CA PRO A 249 -1.26 14.55 37.64
C PRO A 249 -0.62 13.30 38.26
N ASN A 250 -1.06 12.91 39.46
CA ASN A 250 -0.57 11.71 40.14
C ASN A 250 -0.93 10.43 39.36
N LEU A 251 -2.10 10.39 38.73
CA LEU A 251 -2.52 9.27 37.87
C LEU A 251 -1.74 9.28 36.55
N LYS A 252 -1.48 10.48 35.98
CA LYS A 252 -0.66 10.66 34.77
C LYS A 252 0.79 10.18 34.97
N ALA A 253 1.34 10.40 36.17
CA ALA A 253 2.68 9.97 36.56
C ALA A 253 2.77 8.47 36.89
N HIS A 254 1.66 7.80 37.17
CA HIS A 254 1.65 6.37 37.46
C HIS A 254 1.97 5.56 36.19
N GLU A 255 3.13 4.88 36.19
CA GLU A 255 3.66 4.19 35.01
C GLU A 255 2.67 3.17 34.42
N GLY A 256 1.99 2.37 35.27
CA GLY A 256 1.05 1.36 34.81
C GLY A 256 -0.18 1.94 34.10
N PHE A 257 -0.74 3.04 34.62
CA PHE A 257 -1.90 3.69 34.01
C PHE A 257 -1.49 4.42 32.74
N SER A 258 -0.41 5.18 32.81
CA SER A 258 0.15 5.95 31.69
C SER A 258 0.49 5.04 30.50
N ARG A 259 1.04 3.86 30.77
CA ARG A 259 1.31 2.83 29.76
C ARG A 259 0.03 2.27 29.15
N LEU A 260 -0.93 1.80 29.95
CA LEU A 260 -2.19 1.24 29.45
C LEU A 260 -3.00 2.26 28.64
N HIS A 261 -3.02 3.52 29.09
CA HIS A 261 -3.65 4.62 28.37
C HIS A 261 -2.99 4.86 27.01
N ARG A 262 -1.64 4.88 26.92
CA ARG A 262 -0.92 4.97 25.64
C ARG A 262 -1.23 3.78 24.74
N GLU A 263 -1.14 2.56 25.25
CA GLU A 263 -1.44 1.35 24.47
C GLU A 263 -2.88 1.35 23.93
N LEU A 264 -3.83 1.89 24.69
CA LEU A 264 -5.23 2.02 24.28
C LEU A 264 -5.41 3.08 23.18
N VAL A 265 -4.78 4.24 23.32
CA VAL A 265 -4.76 5.30 22.29
C VAL A 265 -4.12 4.77 20.99
N ASP A 266 -2.99 4.07 21.09
CA ASP A 266 -2.33 3.44 19.94
C ASP A 266 -3.22 2.37 19.29
N THR A 267 -3.96 1.60 20.10
CA THR A 267 -4.92 0.62 19.59
C THR A 267 -6.05 1.31 18.82
N GLU A 268 -6.56 2.45 19.28
CA GLU A 268 -7.58 3.22 18.56
C GLU A 268 -7.05 3.79 17.23
N HIS A 269 -5.82 4.32 17.21
CA HIS A 269 -5.19 4.73 15.94
C HIS A 269 -5.04 3.56 14.96
N ARG A 270 -4.66 2.38 15.45
CA ARG A 270 -4.56 1.16 14.63
C ARG A 270 -5.92 0.68 14.13
N ILE A 271 -6.98 0.77 14.94
CA ILE A 271 -8.34 0.45 14.52
C ILE A 271 -8.77 1.38 13.38
N ALA A 272 -8.54 2.69 13.51
CA ALA A 272 -8.88 3.65 12.48
C ALA A 272 -8.15 3.36 11.16
N LEU A 273 -6.82 3.14 11.22
CA LEU A 273 -6.02 2.75 10.06
C LEU A 273 -6.49 1.43 9.42
N ALA A 274 -6.77 0.42 10.24
CA ALA A 274 -7.24 -0.89 9.75
C ALA A 274 -8.61 -0.80 9.07
N ARG A 275 -9.52 0.04 9.59
CA ARG A 275 -10.83 0.30 8.96
C ARG A 275 -10.68 1.04 7.63
N ALA A 276 -9.87 2.08 7.58
CA ALA A 276 -9.59 2.81 6.34
C ALA A 276 -9.00 1.87 5.28
N TYR A 277 -8.00 1.06 5.66
CA TYR A 277 -7.41 0.05 4.78
C TYR A 277 -8.42 -1.00 4.31
N TYR A 278 -9.27 -1.51 5.20
CA TYR A 278 -10.34 -2.44 4.83
C TYR A 278 -11.31 -1.81 3.82
N ASN A 279 -11.77 -0.59 4.09
CA ASN A 279 -12.71 0.13 3.25
C ASN A 279 -12.13 0.42 1.86
N ASP A 280 -10.86 0.76 1.78
CA ASP A 280 -10.17 1.00 0.50
C ASP A 280 -10.13 -0.29 -0.35
N ILE A 281 -9.70 -1.41 0.22
CA ILE A 281 -9.67 -2.70 -0.49
C ILE A 281 -11.08 -3.18 -0.85
N ALA A 282 -12.04 -3.02 0.06
CA ALA A 282 -13.44 -3.40 -0.19
C ALA A 282 -14.05 -2.56 -1.33
N THR A 283 -13.73 -1.27 -1.39
CA THR A 283 -14.14 -0.36 -2.47
C THR A 283 -13.46 -0.74 -3.79
N HIS A 284 -12.17 -1.04 -3.78
CA HIS A 284 -11.45 -1.51 -4.96
C HIS A 284 -12.03 -2.84 -5.48
N PHE A 285 -12.36 -3.77 -4.58
CA PHE A 285 -13.02 -5.02 -4.91
C PHE A 285 -14.40 -4.79 -5.52
N ALA A 286 -15.25 -3.96 -4.90
CA ALA A 286 -16.57 -3.60 -5.43
C ALA A 286 -16.46 -2.97 -6.83
N THR A 287 -15.52 -2.05 -7.03
CA THR A 287 -15.26 -1.41 -8.32
C THR A 287 -14.89 -2.44 -9.40
N ARG A 288 -14.04 -3.42 -9.08
CA ARG A 288 -13.69 -4.50 -10.02
C ARG A 288 -14.86 -5.44 -10.34
N LEU A 289 -15.78 -5.65 -9.39
CA LEU A 289 -17.00 -6.43 -9.66
C LEU A 289 -17.94 -5.73 -10.66
N GLU A 290 -17.91 -4.41 -10.73
CA GLU A 290 -18.75 -3.61 -11.64
C GLU A 290 -18.10 -3.30 -12.99
N ARG A 291 -16.76 -3.25 -13.04
CA ARG A 291 -16.00 -2.90 -14.24
C ARG A 291 -16.07 -3.99 -15.32
N VAL A 292 -16.29 -3.59 -16.57
CA VAL A 292 -16.17 -4.48 -17.73
C VAL A 292 -14.69 -4.60 -18.10
N PRO A 293 -14.18 -5.81 -18.39
CA PRO A 293 -14.87 -7.10 -18.54
C PRO A 293 -15.02 -7.95 -17.27
N ASP A 294 -14.36 -7.59 -16.16
CA ASP A 294 -14.32 -8.35 -14.90
C ASP A 294 -15.70 -8.72 -14.36
N ARG A 295 -16.71 -7.86 -14.55
CA ARG A 295 -18.10 -8.10 -14.12
C ARG A 295 -18.69 -9.43 -14.61
N PHE A 296 -18.29 -9.90 -15.80
CA PHE A 296 -18.82 -11.14 -16.36
C PHE A 296 -18.27 -12.35 -15.61
N VAL A 297 -16.98 -12.33 -15.32
CA VAL A 297 -16.29 -13.36 -14.54
C VAL A 297 -16.78 -13.34 -13.09
N ALA A 298 -16.96 -12.16 -12.51
CA ALA A 298 -17.52 -11.98 -11.18
C ALA A 298 -18.92 -12.60 -11.03
N ARG A 299 -19.79 -12.41 -12.02
CA ARG A 299 -21.15 -13.00 -12.04
C ARG A 299 -21.12 -14.52 -12.15
N LEU A 300 -20.22 -15.09 -12.95
CA LEU A 300 -20.03 -16.55 -13.02
C LEU A 300 -19.59 -17.12 -11.66
N GLY A 301 -18.76 -16.39 -10.92
CA GLY A 301 -18.30 -16.76 -9.58
C GLY A 301 -19.23 -16.40 -8.42
N ALA A 302 -20.43 -15.85 -8.70
CA ALA A 302 -21.38 -15.36 -7.70
C ALA A 302 -20.76 -14.44 -6.61
N MET A 303 -19.74 -13.67 -6.99
CA MET A 303 -19.02 -12.80 -6.07
C MET A 303 -19.86 -11.59 -5.68
N ARG A 304 -19.81 -11.20 -4.41
CA ARG A 304 -20.58 -10.08 -3.85
C ARG A 304 -19.65 -9.05 -3.21
N PRO A 305 -19.97 -7.74 -3.30
CA PRO A 305 -19.22 -6.72 -2.60
C PRO A 305 -19.28 -6.95 -1.09
N ALA A 306 -18.18 -6.62 -0.41
CA ALA A 306 -18.13 -6.65 1.04
C ALA A 306 -18.76 -5.37 1.62
N PRO A 307 -19.45 -5.46 2.78
CA PRO A 307 -20.00 -4.28 3.44
C PRO A 307 -18.86 -3.38 3.93
N LEU A 308 -19.00 -2.06 3.75
CA LEU A 308 -18.05 -1.10 4.28
C LEU A 308 -18.23 -0.95 5.80
N LEU A 309 -17.13 -0.71 6.50
CA LEU A 309 -17.15 -0.36 7.91
C LEU A 309 -17.46 1.13 8.04
N ALA A 310 -18.33 1.48 9.00
CA ALA A 310 -18.68 2.88 9.26
C ALA A 310 -17.42 3.69 9.59
N ALA A 311 -17.30 4.86 8.96
CA ALA A 311 -16.24 5.80 9.25
C ALA A 311 -16.38 6.29 10.70
N ALA A 312 -15.28 6.30 11.45
CA ALA A 312 -15.21 6.92 12.77
C ALA A 312 -14.38 8.21 12.68
N ASP A 313 -14.74 9.25 13.43
CA ASP A 313 -14.07 10.56 13.38
C ASP A 313 -12.57 10.54 13.77
N PHE A 314 -12.06 9.41 14.29
CA PHE A 314 -10.62 9.17 14.50
C PHE A 314 -9.80 9.03 13.20
N GLU A 315 -10.45 8.98 12.03
CA GLU A 315 -9.81 8.62 10.76
C GLU A 315 -8.80 9.65 10.21
N ARG A 316 -8.67 10.86 10.76
CA ARG A 316 -7.77 11.88 10.21
C ARG A 316 -7.16 12.84 11.22
N ALA A 317 -6.49 12.33 12.25
CA ALA A 317 -5.39 13.13 12.81
C ALA A 317 -4.21 13.05 11.83
N ALA A 318 -4.21 13.90 10.79
CA ALA A 318 -3.04 14.08 9.95
C ALA A 318 -1.86 14.40 10.86
N VAL A 319 -0.87 13.51 10.93
CA VAL A 319 0.34 13.76 11.71
C VAL A 319 0.94 15.04 11.14
N PRO A 320 0.99 16.16 11.91
CA PRO A 320 1.53 17.39 11.39
C PRO A 320 3.02 17.19 11.17
N VAL A 321 3.42 17.01 9.91
CA VAL A 321 4.82 17.04 9.52
C VAL A 321 5.17 18.50 9.36
N HIS A 322 5.82 19.07 10.37
CA HIS A 322 6.40 20.40 10.28
C HIS A 322 7.60 20.33 9.33
N PHE A 323 7.40 20.75 8.09
CA PHE A 323 8.51 21.00 7.19
C PHE A 323 9.20 22.27 7.68
N SER A 324 10.44 22.16 8.14
CA SER A 324 11.30 23.32 8.33
C SER A 324 11.50 23.97 6.97
N SER A 325 10.74 25.02 6.68
CA SER A 325 11.01 25.91 5.56
C SER A 325 12.25 26.71 5.91
N GLU A 326 13.43 26.14 5.67
CA GLU A 326 14.64 26.94 5.59
C GLU A 326 14.57 27.74 4.29
N THR A 327 14.58 29.06 4.48
CA THR A 327 14.74 30.11 3.47
C THR A 327 16.01 29.96 2.66
#